data_AF-A0A9P8N351-F1
#
_entry.id   AF-A0A9P8N351-F1
#
_cell.length_a   1.000
_cell.length_b   1.000
_cell.length_c   1.000
_cell.angle_alpha   90.00
_cell.angle_beta   90.00
_cell.angle_gamma   90.00
#
_symmetry.space_group_name_H-M   'P 1'
#
loop_
_entity.id
_entity.type
_entity.pdbx_description
1 polymer ?
#
loop_
_entity_poly.entity_id
_entity_poly.type
_entity_poly.pdbx_seq_one_letter_code
_entity_poly.pdbx_strand_id
1 'polypeptide(L)'
;MRAIAPVWCTMPIVALHRETGIPPATLLLADAQRRAAVRLRSLDERHGMRAPRAAQKQHASRLLRLHQMTAHAPRPRLLPPAPPQPDPTGGVDKTQAARDFHSWLRVCPEDTLIVYTDGSQSEDAVGSYSLRSTTQRWKAPSRASSGTHVVPRTPDQQWPIVVCLDNTAAIRAIRGSPSISSQAAAEKFAEAAARHGDVSTRWCPGHTGIAGNERADQLAKEGCRAEGPDRSPTYANIKRQAKAAARRDFQDWWAAGAPSSYKSLELKASLGCPPELHTKREHLHHLLAARSGHGDFADYHERFNHEEARIECSCGRRKSPTHPTAGRYSTPPKASPTAGKAINQALGRDLTGSSG
;
A
#
# COMPACT_ATOMS: atom_id res chain seq x y z
N MET A 1 23.89 -13.13 -7.93
CA MET A 1 23.33 -13.70 -6.67
C MET A 1 24.39 -14.37 -5.80
N ARG A 2 25.11 -15.41 -6.26
CA ARG A 2 26.16 -16.08 -5.47
C ARG A 2 27.40 -15.23 -5.13
N ALA A 3 27.68 -14.19 -5.92
CA ALA A 3 28.68 -13.18 -5.57
C ALA A 3 28.24 -12.28 -4.39
N ILE A 4 26.93 -12.19 -4.15
CA ILE A 4 26.31 -11.28 -3.17
C ILE A 4 26.02 -12.03 -1.86
N ALA A 5 25.48 -13.25 -1.94
CA ALA A 5 25.19 -14.09 -0.79
C ALA A 5 26.33 -15.11 -0.55
N PRO A 6 26.91 -15.21 0.67
CA PRO A 6 27.98 -16.16 1.01
C PRO A 6 27.42 -17.58 1.16
N VAL A 7 27.05 -18.19 0.05
CA VAL A 7 26.29 -19.45 -0.05
C VAL A 7 27.12 -20.57 -0.64
N TRP A 8 26.76 -21.81 -0.29
CA TRP A 8 27.33 -23.00 -0.89
C TRP A 8 26.94 -23.12 -2.37
N CYS A 9 27.86 -23.64 -3.19
CA CYS A 9 27.63 -23.86 -4.62
C CYS A 9 26.46 -24.82 -4.92
N THR A 10 26.14 -25.69 -3.96
CA THR A 10 25.04 -26.66 -4.04
C THR A 10 23.69 -26.09 -3.57
N MET A 11 23.64 -24.85 -3.07
CA MET A 11 22.40 -24.26 -2.57
C MET A 11 21.35 -24.17 -3.70
N PRO A 12 20.09 -24.60 -3.45
CA PRO A 12 19.02 -24.54 -4.44
C PRO A 12 18.82 -23.13 -5.00
N ILE A 13 18.67 -23.03 -6.33
CA ILE A 13 18.47 -21.75 -7.02
C ILE A 13 17.25 -21.01 -6.49
N VAL A 14 16.18 -21.73 -6.13
CA VAL A 14 14.95 -21.14 -5.59
C VAL A 14 15.21 -20.41 -4.26
N ALA A 15 15.99 -21.02 -3.37
CA ALA A 15 16.38 -20.39 -2.12
C ALA A 15 17.26 -19.15 -2.36
N LEU A 16 18.14 -19.16 -3.37
CA LEU A 16 18.98 -17.99 -3.70
C LEU A 16 18.15 -16.77 -4.10
N HIS A 17 17.08 -16.96 -4.86
CA HIS A 17 16.16 -15.88 -5.22
C HIS A 17 15.50 -15.25 -3.99
N ARG A 18 15.01 -16.07 -3.04
CA ARG A 18 14.45 -15.58 -1.77
C ARG A 18 15.49 -14.83 -0.96
N GLU A 19 16.66 -15.42 -0.75
CA GLU A 19 17.68 -14.88 0.15
C GLU A 19 18.35 -13.61 -0.38
N THR A 20 18.32 -13.42 -1.70
CA THR A 20 18.77 -12.17 -2.32
C THR A 20 17.65 -11.14 -2.49
N GLY A 21 16.38 -11.57 -2.35
CA GLY A 21 15.20 -10.76 -2.67
C GLY A 21 15.12 -10.34 -4.14
N ILE A 22 15.80 -11.08 -5.02
CA ILE A 22 15.82 -10.88 -6.47
C ILE A 22 14.96 -11.96 -7.11
N PRO A 23 13.80 -11.62 -7.69
CA PRO A 23 12.96 -12.60 -8.38
C PRO A 23 13.65 -13.25 -9.60
N PRO A 24 13.17 -14.40 -10.07
CA PRO A 24 13.57 -14.97 -11.36
C PRO A 24 13.37 -14.01 -12.52
N ALA A 25 14.18 -14.17 -13.57
CA ALA A 25 14.14 -13.33 -14.76
C ALA A 25 12.75 -13.25 -15.41
N THR A 26 11.98 -14.34 -15.38
CA THR A 26 10.61 -14.40 -15.90
C THR A 26 9.67 -13.45 -15.14
N LEU A 27 9.75 -13.39 -13.81
CA LEU A 27 8.94 -12.48 -12.99
C LEU A 27 9.40 -11.02 -13.14
N LEU A 28 10.72 -10.80 -13.23
CA LEU A 28 11.29 -9.47 -13.50
C LEU A 28 10.82 -8.93 -14.86
N LEU A 29 10.76 -9.80 -15.88
CA LEU A 29 10.26 -9.44 -17.20
C LEU A 29 8.76 -9.12 -17.16
N ALA A 30 7.96 -9.91 -16.46
CA ALA A 30 6.53 -9.65 -16.28
C ALA A 30 6.28 -8.31 -15.56
N ASP A 31 7.04 -8.01 -14.51
CA ASP A 31 6.99 -6.70 -13.83
C ASP A 31 7.41 -5.56 -14.77
N ALA A 32 8.48 -5.73 -15.55
CA ALA A 32 8.91 -4.74 -16.54
C ALA A 32 7.81 -4.46 -17.59
N GLN A 33 7.14 -5.50 -18.08
CA GLN A 33 6.00 -5.36 -19.00
C GLN A 33 4.85 -4.59 -18.36
N ARG A 34 4.47 -4.91 -17.11
CA ARG A 34 3.42 -4.17 -16.38
C ARG A 34 3.80 -2.71 -16.17
N ARG A 35 5.04 -2.42 -15.78
CA ARG A 35 5.52 -1.03 -15.62
C ARG A 35 5.50 -0.27 -16.94
N ALA A 36 5.89 -0.89 -18.04
CA ALA A 36 5.79 -0.31 -19.37
C ALA A 36 4.34 -0.02 -19.76
N ALA A 37 3.44 -0.99 -19.56
CA ALA A 37 2.00 -0.84 -19.80
C ALA A 37 1.40 0.34 -19.02
N VAL A 38 1.70 0.45 -17.72
CA VAL A 38 1.29 1.59 -16.90
C VAL A 38 1.85 2.89 -17.47
N ARG A 39 3.14 2.94 -17.84
CA ARG A 39 3.76 4.16 -18.39
C ARG A 39 3.06 4.64 -19.65
N LEU A 40 2.66 3.73 -20.55
CA LEU A 40 1.91 4.07 -21.76
C LEU A 40 0.60 4.82 -21.47
N ARG A 41 -0.05 4.57 -20.31
CA ARG A 41 -1.27 5.28 -19.89
C ARG A 41 -1.03 6.75 -19.50
N SER A 42 0.19 7.11 -19.14
CA SER A 42 0.55 8.49 -18.76
C SER A 42 0.99 9.37 -19.94
N LEU A 43 1.31 8.76 -21.09
CA LEU A 43 1.82 9.46 -22.26
C LEU A 43 0.80 10.47 -22.82
N ASP A 44 1.27 11.45 -23.58
CA ASP A 44 0.40 12.41 -24.28
C ASP A 44 -0.38 11.75 -25.41
N GLU A 45 -1.57 12.26 -25.76
CA GLU A 45 -2.41 11.72 -26.85
C GLU A 45 -1.70 11.81 -28.20
N ARG A 46 -0.87 12.84 -28.36
CA ARG A 46 -0.06 13.05 -29.56
C ARG A 46 1.23 12.22 -29.53
N HIS A 47 1.52 11.52 -28.44
CA HIS A 47 2.70 10.68 -28.35
C HIS A 47 2.55 9.49 -29.29
N GLY A 48 3.53 9.27 -30.18
CA GLY A 48 3.52 8.18 -31.16
C GLY A 48 3.47 6.75 -30.58
N MET A 49 3.47 6.59 -29.25
CA MET A 49 3.33 5.31 -28.54
C MET A 49 1.99 5.16 -27.81
N ARG A 50 1.13 6.19 -27.71
CA ARG A 50 -0.12 6.14 -26.91
C ARG A 50 -1.22 5.31 -27.59
N ALA A 51 -1.28 5.35 -28.91
CA ALA A 51 -1.84 4.32 -29.78
C ALA A 51 -1.67 4.76 -31.25
N PRO A 52 -1.27 3.86 -32.17
CA PRO A 52 -1.54 4.10 -33.58
C PRO A 52 -3.06 4.12 -33.79
N ARG A 53 -3.60 5.18 -34.41
CA ARG A 53 -4.94 5.16 -35.00
C ARG A 53 -4.93 4.17 -36.17
N ALA A 54 -5.07 2.88 -35.89
CA ALA A 54 -5.31 1.81 -36.87
C ALA A 54 -5.76 0.57 -36.10
N ALA A 55 -7.06 0.33 -35.99
CA ALA A 55 -7.82 -0.48 -36.95
C ALA A 55 -7.44 -1.97 -36.87
N GLN A 56 -8.43 -2.78 -36.48
CA GLN A 56 -8.67 -4.15 -36.99
C GLN A 56 -7.56 -4.71 -37.89
N LYS A 57 -6.49 -5.23 -37.28
CA LYS A 57 -5.61 -6.19 -37.96
C LYS A 57 -5.56 -7.44 -37.09
N GLN A 58 -5.66 -8.60 -37.72
CA GLN A 58 -5.76 -9.93 -37.10
C GLN A 58 -4.64 -10.28 -36.10
N HIS A 59 -3.58 -9.45 -35.99
CA HIS A 59 -2.49 -9.63 -35.05
C HIS A 59 -2.21 -8.36 -34.24
N ALA A 60 -2.40 -8.44 -32.92
CA ALA A 60 -2.05 -7.36 -32.01
C ALA A 60 -0.52 -7.17 -31.95
N SER A 61 -0.04 -5.97 -32.29
CA SER A 61 1.37 -5.61 -32.16
C SER A 61 1.84 -5.73 -30.71
N ARG A 62 3.17 -5.87 -30.47
CA ARG A 62 3.73 -5.93 -29.11
C ARG A 62 3.29 -4.72 -28.25
N LEU A 63 3.21 -3.55 -28.87
CA LEU A 63 2.74 -2.31 -28.23
C LEU A 63 1.24 -2.37 -27.89
N LEU A 64 0.41 -2.90 -28.79
CA LEU A 64 -1.03 -3.07 -28.53
C LEU A 64 -1.27 -4.06 -27.39
N ARG A 65 -0.52 -5.17 -27.35
CA ARG A 65 -0.59 -6.12 -26.23
C ARG A 65 -0.23 -5.46 -24.90
N LEU A 66 0.85 -4.66 -24.85
CA LEU A 66 1.19 -3.89 -23.65
C LEU A 66 0.08 -2.92 -23.24
N HIS A 67 -0.57 -2.25 -24.20
CA HIS A 67 -1.68 -1.35 -23.90
C HIS A 67 -2.87 -2.12 -23.27
N GLN A 68 -3.18 -3.30 -23.80
CA GLN A 68 -4.26 -4.18 -23.32
C GLN A 68 -3.98 -4.81 -21.94
N MET A 69 -2.73 -4.81 -21.45
CA MET A 69 -2.39 -5.34 -20.11
C MET A 69 -2.94 -4.51 -18.94
N THR A 70 -3.45 -3.30 -19.19
CA THR A 70 -4.00 -2.42 -18.15
C THR A 70 -5.35 -1.91 -18.56
N ALA A 71 -6.24 -1.73 -17.60
CA ALA A 71 -7.52 -1.05 -17.80
C ALA A 71 -7.31 0.37 -18.35
N HIS A 72 -8.31 0.90 -19.03
CA HIS A 72 -8.30 2.29 -19.44
C HIS A 72 -8.45 3.20 -18.21
N ALA A 73 -7.58 4.19 -18.07
CA ALA A 73 -7.66 5.21 -17.04
C ALA A 73 -7.49 6.60 -17.67
N PRO A 74 -8.17 7.64 -17.11
CA PRO A 74 -7.89 9.02 -17.47
C PRO A 74 -6.40 9.34 -17.27
N ARG A 75 -5.80 10.01 -18.27
CA ARG A 75 -4.39 10.42 -18.22
C ARG A 75 -4.21 11.54 -17.20
N PRO A 76 -3.24 11.44 -16.28
CA PRO A 76 -2.88 12.56 -15.42
C PRO A 76 -2.38 13.74 -16.25
N ARG A 77 -2.84 14.95 -15.94
CA ARG A 77 -2.28 16.20 -16.49
C ARG A 77 -1.04 16.58 -15.68
N LEU A 78 0.02 16.96 -16.37
CA LEU A 78 1.20 17.54 -15.71
C LEU A 78 0.89 19.00 -15.43
N LEU A 79 0.66 19.33 -14.16
CA LEU A 79 0.45 20.70 -13.71
C LEU A 79 1.78 21.32 -13.30
N PRO A 80 1.98 22.64 -13.55
CA PRO A 80 3.14 23.34 -13.00
C PRO A 80 3.08 23.30 -11.46
N PRO A 81 4.24 23.38 -10.77
CA PRO A 81 4.25 23.50 -9.32
C PRO A 81 3.40 24.70 -8.87
N ALA A 82 2.43 24.44 -8.01
CA ALA A 82 1.63 25.50 -7.39
C ALA A 82 2.46 26.22 -6.31
N PRO A 83 2.20 27.52 -6.05
CA PRO A 83 2.84 28.23 -4.96
C PRO A 83 2.52 27.56 -3.61
N PRO A 84 3.40 27.70 -2.59
CA PRO A 84 3.14 27.19 -1.24
C PRO A 84 1.79 27.68 -0.73
N GLN A 85 0.92 26.75 -0.37
CA GLN A 85 -0.39 27.05 0.20
C GLN A 85 -0.26 27.16 1.73
N PRO A 86 -1.00 28.08 2.38
CA PRO A 86 -1.04 28.15 3.83
C PRO A 86 -1.55 26.82 4.40
N ASP A 87 -1.01 26.44 5.55
CA ASP A 87 -1.39 25.20 6.22
C ASP A 87 -2.90 25.22 6.54
N PRO A 88 -3.70 24.25 6.03
CA PRO A 88 -5.14 24.22 6.29
C PRO A 88 -5.52 24.16 7.76
N THR A 89 -4.63 23.69 8.64
CA THR A 89 -4.88 23.59 10.08
C THR A 89 -4.55 24.88 10.84
N GLY A 90 -3.80 25.80 10.21
CA GLY A 90 -3.31 27.01 10.87
C GLY A 90 -2.36 26.74 12.04
N GLY A 91 -1.83 25.52 12.19
CA GLY A 91 -1.01 25.11 13.33
C GLY A 91 -1.77 24.92 14.65
N VAL A 92 -3.11 24.93 14.63
CA VAL A 92 -3.95 24.82 15.83
C VAL A 92 -4.10 23.36 16.24
N ASP A 93 -4.08 23.07 17.54
CA ASP A 93 -4.34 21.72 18.04
C ASP A 93 -5.79 21.29 17.76
N LYS A 94 -6.04 19.97 17.66
CA LYS A 94 -7.36 19.44 17.31
C LYS A 94 -8.47 19.85 18.28
N THR A 95 -8.17 19.99 19.56
CA THR A 95 -9.16 20.29 20.60
C THR A 95 -9.59 21.75 20.47
N GLN A 96 -8.64 22.66 20.32
CA GLN A 96 -8.89 24.07 20.09
C GLN A 96 -9.58 24.28 18.75
N ALA A 97 -9.12 23.62 17.69
CA ALA A 97 -9.76 23.66 16.38
C ALA A 97 -11.23 23.20 16.43
N ALA A 98 -11.55 22.19 17.25
CA ALA A 98 -12.92 21.73 17.41
C ALA A 98 -13.79 22.78 18.12
N ARG A 99 -13.27 23.45 19.16
CA ARG A 99 -13.96 24.57 19.81
C ARG A 99 -14.20 25.72 18.84
N ASP A 100 -13.17 26.11 18.07
CA ASP A 100 -13.26 27.19 17.09
C ASP A 100 -14.27 26.85 15.98
N PHE A 101 -14.32 25.58 15.58
CA PHE A 101 -15.30 25.10 14.61
C PHE A 101 -16.73 25.18 15.16
N HIS A 102 -16.96 24.76 16.41
CA HIS A 102 -18.26 24.91 17.06
C HIS A 102 -18.67 26.37 17.25
N SER A 103 -17.74 27.25 17.60
CA SER A 103 -17.98 28.69 17.68
C SER A 103 -18.39 29.26 16.33
N TRP A 104 -17.68 28.87 15.26
CA TRP A 104 -18.04 29.25 13.89
C TRP A 104 -19.43 28.76 13.49
N LEU A 105 -19.82 27.53 13.82
CA LEU A 105 -21.17 27.01 13.54
C LEU A 105 -22.29 27.85 14.17
N ARG A 106 -22.04 28.49 15.32
CA ARG A 106 -23.03 29.34 16.02
C ARG A 106 -23.21 30.70 15.37
N VAL A 107 -22.19 31.20 14.66
CA VAL A 107 -22.21 32.51 14.00
C VAL A 107 -22.31 32.41 12.48
N CYS A 108 -22.37 31.19 11.94
CA CYS A 108 -22.52 30.96 10.50
C CYS A 108 -23.91 31.44 10.05
N PRO A 109 -24.02 32.17 8.93
CA PRO A 109 -25.30 32.67 8.44
C PRO A 109 -26.35 31.57 8.20
N GLU A 110 -27.62 31.89 8.43
CA GLU A 110 -28.74 30.95 8.27
C GLU A 110 -28.98 30.52 6.82
N ASP A 111 -28.52 31.33 5.87
CA ASP A 111 -28.56 31.13 4.43
C ASP A 111 -27.27 30.51 3.87
N THR A 112 -26.41 29.92 4.72
CA THR A 112 -25.21 29.20 4.29
C THR A 112 -25.44 27.69 4.30
N LEU A 113 -25.04 27.02 3.23
CA LEU A 113 -25.06 25.58 3.12
C LEU A 113 -23.74 24.97 3.63
N ILE A 114 -23.81 24.13 4.65
CA ILE A 114 -22.64 23.41 5.17
C ILE A 114 -22.65 21.98 4.65
N VAL A 115 -21.58 21.58 3.99
CA VAL A 115 -21.40 20.24 3.42
C VAL A 115 -20.23 19.55 4.10
N TYR A 116 -20.47 18.47 4.83
CA TYR A 116 -19.40 17.64 5.39
C TYR A 116 -19.05 16.53 4.42
N THR A 117 -17.77 16.35 4.14
CA THR A 117 -17.30 15.30 3.23
C THR A 117 -16.25 14.46 3.91
N ASP A 118 -16.37 13.14 3.77
CA ASP A 118 -15.33 12.21 4.15
C ASP A 118 -15.17 11.09 3.12
N GLY A 119 -14.01 10.45 3.14
CA GLY A 119 -13.64 9.33 2.30
C GLY A 119 -13.00 8.22 3.14
N SER A 120 -13.58 7.03 3.07
CA SER A 120 -13.04 5.84 3.69
C SER A 120 -12.47 4.91 2.61
N GLN A 121 -11.45 4.12 2.97
CA GLN A 121 -10.86 3.13 2.09
C GLN A 121 -10.68 1.81 2.86
N SER A 122 -11.18 0.72 2.28
CA SER A 122 -10.84 -0.65 2.66
C SER A 122 -9.84 -1.26 1.65
N GLU A 123 -9.43 -2.51 1.85
CA GLU A 123 -8.53 -3.21 0.92
C GLU A 123 -9.13 -3.29 -0.50
N ASP A 124 -10.46 -3.42 -0.60
CA ASP A 124 -11.18 -3.67 -1.84
C ASP A 124 -12.08 -2.51 -2.32
N ALA A 125 -12.37 -1.52 -1.47
CA ALA A 125 -13.33 -0.46 -1.79
C ALA A 125 -12.92 0.93 -1.31
N VAL A 126 -13.44 1.96 -1.98
CA VAL A 126 -13.34 3.37 -1.56
C VAL A 126 -14.76 3.92 -1.47
N GLY A 127 -15.20 4.26 -0.27
CA GLY A 127 -16.48 4.92 0.01
C GLY A 127 -16.27 6.43 0.18
N SER A 128 -17.20 7.24 -0.33
CA SER A 128 -17.21 8.68 -0.08
C SER A 128 -18.64 9.16 0.04
N TYR A 129 -18.89 10.05 1.00
CA TYR A 129 -20.22 10.59 1.26
C TYR A 129 -20.15 12.10 1.50
N SER A 130 -21.21 12.81 1.12
CA SER A 130 -21.42 14.22 1.43
C SER A 130 -22.74 14.42 2.17
N LEU A 131 -22.68 14.98 3.38
CA LEU A 131 -23.87 15.35 4.15
C LEU A 131 -24.14 16.84 3.97
N ARG A 132 -25.37 17.16 3.55
CA ARG A 132 -25.85 18.54 3.37
C ARG A 132 -26.65 18.98 4.59
N SER A 133 -26.25 20.06 5.25
CA SER A 133 -26.98 20.66 6.37
C SER A 133 -27.23 22.15 6.12
N THR A 134 -28.43 22.62 6.45
CA THR A 134 -28.75 24.04 6.63
C THR A 134 -28.61 24.40 8.11
N THR A 135 -28.26 25.65 8.40
CA THR A 135 -28.06 26.20 9.75
C THR A 135 -29.35 26.24 10.58
N GLN A 136 -30.51 26.17 9.94
CA GLN A 136 -31.78 25.94 10.64
C GLN A 136 -31.91 24.50 11.15
N ARG A 137 -31.50 24.32 12.41
CA ARG A 137 -31.92 23.28 13.36
C ARG A 137 -31.49 21.85 13.03
N TRP A 138 -30.30 21.48 13.52
CA TRP A 138 -29.95 20.09 13.80
C TRP A 138 -30.94 19.52 14.85
N LYS A 139 -31.93 18.76 14.42
CA LYS A 139 -32.58 17.73 15.25
C LYS A 139 -32.05 16.37 14.78
N ALA A 140 -31.43 15.62 15.68
CA ALA A 140 -30.98 14.26 15.42
C ALA A 140 -32.16 13.42 14.88
N PRO A 141 -32.07 12.83 13.67
CA PRO A 141 -33.11 11.92 13.21
C PRO A 141 -32.98 10.62 14.00
N SER A 142 -34.00 10.30 14.78
CA SER A 142 -34.23 8.93 15.21
C SER A 142 -34.72 8.13 13.98
N ARG A 143 -34.03 7.01 13.74
CA ARG A 143 -34.28 5.99 12.71
C ARG A 143 -33.87 6.32 11.26
N ALA A 144 -33.28 5.29 10.68
CA ALA A 144 -32.95 5.16 9.27
C ALA A 144 -34.18 5.49 8.40
N SER A 145 -34.11 6.64 7.74
CA SER A 145 -34.88 6.92 6.55
C SER A 145 -34.11 7.95 5.73
N SER A 146 -34.05 7.71 4.44
CA SER A 146 -33.64 8.62 3.38
C SER A 146 -34.43 9.93 3.51
N GLY A 147 -34.00 10.82 4.40
CA GLY A 147 -34.70 12.04 4.76
C GLY A 147 -33.91 13.25 4.30
N THR A 148 -34.15 13.70 3.08
CA THR A 148 -33.75 15.04 2.66
C THR A 148 -34.59 16.02 3.49
N HIS A 149 -33.99 16.73 4.44
CA HIS A 149 -34.60 17.96 4.96
C HIS A 149 -34.59 18.97 3.81
N VAL A 150 -35.66 18.97 3.01
CA VAL A 150 -35.89 19.96 1.98
C VAL A 150 -36.42 21.21 2.68
N VAL A 151 -35.55 22.19 2.90
CA VAL A 151 -35.97 23.57 3.11
C VAL A 151 -36.70 24.01 1.83
N PRO A 152 -37.87 24.66 1.90
CA PRO A 152 -38.57 25.16 0.73
C PRO A 152 -37.62 26.06 -0.08
N ARG A 153 -37.27 25.62 -1.29
CA ARG A 153 -36.50 26.44 -2.24
C ARG A 153 -37.42 27.51 -2.79
N THR A 154 -37.10 28.78 -2.58
CA THR A 154 -37.40 29.78 -3.59
C THR A 154 -36.48 29.50 -4.79
N PRO A 155 -37.00 29.37 -6.02
CA PRO A 155 -36.23 28.91 -7.18
C PRO A 155 -35.05 29.82 -7.58
N ASP A 156 -34.93 31.02 -6.99
CA ASP A 156 -33.97 32.06 -7.39
C ASP A 156 -32.85 32.34 -6.37
N GLN A 157 -32.85 31.73 -5.18
CA GLN A 157 -31.88 32.08 -4.14
C GLN A 157 -30.70 31.11 -4.09
N GLN A 158 -29.52 31.58 -4.50
CA GLN A 158 -28.27 30.83 -4.44
C GLN A 158 -27.55 31.08 -3.12
N TRP A 159 -27.45 30.04 -2.28
CA TRP A 159 -26.83 30.10 -0.95
C TRP A 159 -25.33 29.79 -1.01
N PRO A 160 -24.47 30.53 -0.28
CA PRO A 160 -23.06 30.18 -0.14
C PRO A 160 -22.86 28.73 0.31
N ILE A 161 -21.89 28.01 -0.26
CA ILE A 161 -21.57 26.63 0.15
C ILE A 161 -20.23 26.61 0.87
N VAL A 162 -20.20 26.02 2.06
CA VAL A 162 -18.97 25.73 2.81
C VAL A 162 -18.75 24.23 2.87
N VAL A 163 -17.69 23.75 2.24
CA VAL A 163 -17.29 22.34 2.22
C VAL A 163 -16.29 22.06 3.34
N CYS A 164 -16.71 21.28 4.32
CA CYS A 164 -15.93 20.89 5.48
C CYS A 164 -15.22 19.55 5.24
N LEU A 165 -13.89 19.57 5.34
CA LEU A 165 -13.00 18.44 5.08
C LEU A 165 -12.05 18.26 6.26
N ASP A 166 -11.79 17.02 6.68
CA ASP A 166 -10.78 16.71 7.69
C ASP A 166 -9.41 16.35 7.10
N ASN A 167 -9.40 15.91 5.85
CA ASN A 167 -8.20 15.59 5.10
C ASN A 167 -7.54 16.84 4.50
N THR A 168 -6.43 17.28 5.10
CA THR A 168 -5.65 18.43 4.63
C THR A 168 -5.09 18.25 3.23
N ALA A 169 -4.81 17.02 2.78
CA ALA A 169 -4.37 16.76 1.41
C ALA A 169 -5.50 16.97 0.39
N ALA A 170 -6.76 16.65 0.75
CA ALA A 170 -7.92 16.94 -0.08
C ALA A 170 -8.16 18.45 -0.20
N ILE A 171 -8.02 19.20 0.90
CA ILE A 171 -8.10 20.67 0.89
C ILE A 171 -7.02 21.27 -0.03
N ARG A 172 -5.77 20.85 0.11
CA ARG A 172 -4.67 21.30 -0.78
C ARG A 172 -4.95 20.96 -2.24
N ALA A 173 -5.51 19.79 -2.52
CA ALA A 173 -5.87 19.39 -3.87
C ALA A 173 -6.94 20.30 -4.50
N ILE A 174 -7.98 20.62 -3.73
CA ILE A 174 -9.05 21.53 -4.16
C ILE A 174 -8.53 22.96 -4.35
N ARG A 175 -7.60 23.41 -3.51
CA ARG A 175 -6.95 24.73 -3.61
C ARG A 175 -5.95 24.87 -4.77
N GLY A 176 -5.88 23.90 -5.68
CA GLY A 176 -5.05 23.97 -6.89
C GLY A 176 -3.74 23.20 -6.83
N SER A 177 -3.51 22.40 -5.78
CA SER A 177 -2.32 21.54 -5.66
C SER A 177 -2.67 20.04 -5.67
N PRO A 178 -3.43 19.51 -6.65
CA PRO A 178 -3.82 18.11 -6.63
C PRO A 178 -2.66 17.18 -6.96
N SER A 179 -2.60 16.06 -6.24
CA SER A 179 -1.78 14.91 -6.62
C SER A 179 -2.32 14.24 -7.88
N ILE A 180 -1.50 13.44 -8.55
CA ILE A 180 -1.94 12.61 -9.70
C ILE A 180 -3.18 11.76 -9.36
N SER A 181 -3.28 11.24 -8.13
CA SER A 181 -4.42 10.42 -7.69
C SER A 181 -5.70 11.22 -7.44
N SER A 182 -5.59 12.50 -7.04
CA SER A 182 -6.75 13.34 -6.69
C SER A 182 -7.15 14.32 -7.79
N GLN A 183 -6.35 14.44 -8.87
CA GLN A 183 -6.55 15.42 -9.93
C GLN A 183 -7.92 15.37 -10.60
N ALA A 184 -8.38 14.20 -11.04
CA ALA A 184 -9.69 14.09 -11.70
C ALA A 184 -10.86 14.49 -10.77
N ALA A 185 -10.73 14.24 -9.46
CA ALA A 185 -11.73 14.67 -8.48
C ALA A 185 -11.64 16.19 -8.22
N ALA A 186 -10.43 16.74 -8.11
CA ALA A 186 -10.21 18.16 -7.93
C ALA A 186 -10.70 18.99 -9.14
N GLU A 187 -10.51 18.52 -10.37
CA GLU A 187 -11.02 19.16 -11.58
C GLU A 187 -12.55 19.20 -11.60
N LYS A 188 -13.21 18.06 -11.31
CA LYS A 188 -14.68 18.00 -11.20
C LYS A 188 -15.22 18.91 -10.10
N PHE A 189 -14.52 18.98 -8.97
CA PHE A 189 -14.88 19.90 -7.89
C PHE A 189 -14.74 21.35 -8.34
N ALA A 190 -13.62 21.73 -8.97
CA ALA A 190 -13.39 23.08 -9.45
C ALA A 190 -14.44 23.51 -10.48
N GLU A 191 -14.82 22.62 -11.41
CA GLU A 191 -15.88 22.88 -12.38
C GLU A 191 -17.26 23.06 -11.71
N ALA A 192 -17.58 22.24 -10.71
CA ALA A 192 -18.82 22.38 -9.94
C ALA A 192 -18.83 23.68 -9.11
N ALA A 193 -17.71 24.02 -8.47
CA ALA A 193 -17.54 25.24 -7.70
C ALA A 193 -17.65 26.49 -8.57
N ALA A 194 -17.02 26.49 -9.76
CA ALA A 194 -17.09 27.60 -10.70
C ALA A 194 -18.50 27.82 -11.25
N ARG A 195 -19.26 26.74 -11.51
CA ARG A 195 -20.68 26.85 -11.92
C ARG A 195 -21.59 27.40 -10.81
N HIS A 196 -21.24 27.17 -9.55
CA HIS A 196 -22.00 27.68 -8.42
C HIS A 196 -21.62 29.12 -8.03
N GLY A 197 -20.36 29.52 -8.21
CA GLY A 197 -19.86 30.87 -7.93
C GLY A 197 -19.48 31.10 -6.46
N ASP A 198 -20.28 30.65 -5.50
CA ASP A 198 -20.02 30.84 -4.07
C ASP A 198 -19.78 29.51 -3.33
N VAL A 199 -18.56 28.99 -3.45
CA VAL A 199 -18.13 27.76 -2.77
C VAL A 199 -16.79 27.98 -2.09
N SER A 200 -16.73 27.71 -0.79
CA SER A 200 -15.51 27.79 0.02
C SER A 200 -15.21 26.45 0.71
N THR A 201 -13.96 26.26 1.12
CA THR A 201 -13.52 25.06 1.86
C THR A 201 -13.06 25.44 3.27
N ARG A 202 -13.47 24.66 4.27
CA ARG A 202 -13.03 24.81 5.66
C ARG A 202 -12.46 23.50 6.19
N TRP A 203 -11.35 23.56 6.91
CA TRP A 203 -10.84 22.39 7.61
C TRP A 203 -11.70 22.08 8.84
N CYS A 204 -12.01 20.81 9.05
CA CYS A 204 -12.77 20.29 10.18
C CYS A 204 -11.93 19.21 10.88
N PRO A 205 -11.61 19.31 12.18
CA PRO A 205 -10.78 18.31 12.83
C PRO A 205 -11.51 16.97 12.96
N GLY A 206 -10.95 15.91 12.37
CA GLY A 206 -11.51 14.55 12.44
C GLY A 206 -11.38 13.91 13.84
N HIS A 207 -12.39 13.09 14.19
CA HIS A 207 -12.53 12.36 15.46
C HIS A 207 -12.56 13.27 16.70
N THR A 208 -13.31 14.37 16.61
CA THR A 208 -13.44 15.36 17.70
C THR A 208 -14.88 15.58 18.15
N GLY A 209 -15.83 14.76 17.67
CA GLY A 209 -17.23 14.86 18.08
C GLY A 209 -18.03 15.92 17.32
N ILE A 210 -17.49 16.46 16.22
CA ILE A 210 -18.25 17.33 15.30
C ILE A 210 -19.26 16.44 14.55
N ALA A 211 -20.53 16.51 14.96
CA ALA A 211 -21.59 15.61 14.50
C ALA A 211 -21.68 15.44 12.97
N GLY A 212 -21.51 16.53 12.21
CA GLY A 212 -21.50 16.48 10.75
C GLY A 212 -20.33 15.67 10.17
N ASN A 213 -19.14 15.79 10.75
CA ASN A 213 -17.96 15.05 10.33
C ASN A 213 -18.06 13.57 10.72
N GLU A 214 -18.45 13.29 11.96
CA GLU A 214 -18.63 11.90 12.42
C GLU A 214 -19.69 11.16 11.60
N ARG A 215 -20.76 11.86 11.20
CA ARG A 215 -21.79 11.27 10.33
C ARG A 215 -21.28 11.03 8.91
N ALA A 216 -20.49 11.95 8.36
CA ALA A 216 -19.86 11.77 7.05
C ALA A 216 -18.89 10.57 7.06
N ASP A 217 -18.06 10.43 8.10
CA ASP A 217 -17.14 9.29 8.30
C ASP A 217 -17.90 7.97 8.41
N GLN A 218 -18.95 7.92 9.23
CA GLN A 218 -19.78 6.73 9.35
C GLN A 218 -20.37 6.31 7.98
N LEU A 219 -20.93 7.26 7.23
CA LEU A 219 -21.52 6.99 5.92
C LEU A 219 -20.47 6.62 4.87
N ALA A 220 -19.27 7.19 4.93
CA ALA A 220 -18.16 6.80 4.07
C ALA A 220 -17.72 5.35 4.36
N LYS A 221 -17.65 4.94 5.64
CA LYS A 221 -17.36 3.56 6.06
C LYS A 221 -18.45 2.57 5.63
N GLU A 222 -19.72 2.95 5.72
CA GLU A 222 -20.83 2.17 5.19
C GLU A 222 -20.72 2.03 3.65
N GLY A 223 -20.35 3.12 2.96
CA GLY A 223 -20.10 3.11 1.52
C GLY A 223 -18.94 2.21 1.08
N CYS A 224 -17.93 1.96 1.93
CA CYS A 224 -16.88 0.97 1.66
C CYS A 224 -17.38 -0.47 1.69
N ARG A 225 -18.51 -0.74 2.35
CA ARG A 225 -19.08 -2.09 2.48
C ARG A 225 -20.09 -2.40 1.38
N ALA A 226 -20.57 -1.38 0.67
CA ALA A 226 -21.44 -1.53 -0.48
C ALA A 226 -20.59 -1.75 -1.74
N GLU A 227 -21.05 -2.66 -2.62
CA GLU A 227 -20.49 -2.77 -3.96
C GLU A 227 -20.73 -1.44 -4.69
N GLY A 228 -19.66 -0.67 -4.90
CA GLY A 228 -19.72 0.59 -5.60
C GLY A 228 -20.00 0.37 -7.10
N PRO A 229 -20.52 1.40 -7.80
CA PRO A 229 -20.65 1.34 -9.25
C PRO A 229 -19.28 1.06 -9.89
N ASP A 230 -19.27 0.33 -11.01
CA ASP A 230 -18.06 0.07 -11.79
C ASP A 230 -17.43 1.40 -12.22
N ARG A 231 -16.38 1.81 -11.51
CA ARG A 231 -15.65 3.05 -11.75
C ARG A 231 -14.37 2.70 -12.45
N SER A 232 -14.16 3.30 -13.63
CA SER A 232 -12.88 3.24 -14.33
C SER A 232 -11.73 3.57 -13.35
N PRO A 233 -10.70 2.72 -13.26
CA PRO A 233 -9.65 2.89 -12.28
C PRO A 233 -8.87 4.17 -12.54
N THR A 234 -8.35 4.80 -11.48
CA THR A 234 -7.41 5.90 -11.62
C THR A 234 -6.03 5.39 -12.04
N TYR A 235 -5.22 6.24 -12.68
CA TYR A 235 -3.83 5.89 -13.01
C TYR A 235 -3.03 5.41 -11.78
N ALA A 236 -3.24 6.04 -10.63
CA ALA A 236 -2.60 5.66 -9.37
C ALA A 236 -3.04 4.25 -8.91
N ASN A 237 -4.33 3.91 -9.07
CA ASN A 237 -4.83 2.57 -8.78
C ASN A 237 -4.17 1.52 -9.69
N ILE A 238 -4.11 1.73 -11.00
CA ILE A 238 -3.43 0.81 -11.93
C ILE A 238 -1.95 0.64 -11.55
N LYS A 239 -1.25 1.75 -11.26
CA LYS A 239 0.16 1.72 -10.83
C LYS A 239 0.34 0.92 -9.52
N ARG A 240 -0.58 1.06 -8.57
CA ARG A 240 -0.58 0.31 -7.30
C ARG A 240 -0.82 -1.18 -7.54
N GLN A 241 -1.80 -1.53 -8.37
CA GLN A 241 -2.11 -2.90 -8.74
C GLN A 241 -0.93 -3.58 -9.43
N ALA A 242 -0.25 -2.89 -10.36
CA ALA A 242 0.94 -3.41 -11.03
C ALA A 242 2.08 -3.74 -10.04
N LYS A 243 2.34 -2.86 -9.07
CA LYS A 243 3.32 -3.10 -7.99
C LYS A 243 2.90 -4.23 -7.04
N ALA A 244 1.61 -4.36 -6.76
CA ALA A 244 1.08 -5.43 -5.94
C ALA A 244 1.20 -6.78 -6.65
N ALA A 245 0.94 -6.84 -7.95
CA ALA A 245 1.10 -8.05 -8.77
C ALA A 245 2.54 -8.58 -8.72
N ALA A 246 3.56 -7.73 -8.87
CA ALA A 246 4.95 -8.18 -8.77
C ALA A 246 5.29 -8.81 -7.42
N ARG A 247 4.73 -8.29 -6.31
CA ARG A 247 4.92 -8.86 -4.97
C ARG A 247 4.23 -10.21 -4.84
N ARG A 248 2.97 -10.31 -5.30
CA ARG A 248 2.20 -11.56 -5.28
C ARG A 248 2.85 -12.63 -6.13
N ASP A 249 3.20 -12.33 -7.38
CA ASP A 249 3.84 -13.28 -8.29
C ASP A 249 5.11 -13.89 -7.66
N PHE A 250 5.91 -13.09 -6.95
CA PHE A 250 7.11 -13.60 -6.30
C PHE A 250 6.82 -14.45 -5.06
N GLN A 251 5.79 -14.07 -4.28
CA GLN A 251 5.32 -14.86 -3.14
C GLN A 251 4.74 -16.20 -3.59
N ASP A 252 3.92 -16.21 -4.63
CA ASP A 252 3.30 -17.41 -5.19
C ASP A 252 4.36 -18.35 -5.79
N TRP A 253 5.30 -17.79 -6.54
CA TRP A 253 6.43 -18.55 -7.07
C TRP A 253 7.28 -19.18 -5.98
N TRP A 254 7.54 -18.43 -4.89
CA TRP A 254 8.25 -18.95 -3.73
C TRP A 254 7.47 -20.07 -3.03
N ALA A 255 6.17 -19.87 -2.79
CA ALA A 255 5.32 -20.87 -2.15
C ALA A 255 5.28 -22.19 -2.94
N ALA A 256 5.25 -22.12 -4.27
CA ALA A 256 5.26 -23.29 -5.14
C ALA A 256 6.63 -24.01 -5.17
N GLY A 257 7.73 -23.27 -5.14
CA GLY A 257 9.08 -23.80 -5.36
C GLY A 257 9.96 -23.96 -4.11
N ALA A 258 9.50 -23.54 -2.93
CA ALA A 258 10.31 -23.51 -1.72
C ALA A 258 10.85 -24.91 -1.35
N PRO A 259 12.18 -25.06 -1.12
CA PRO A 259 12.75 -26.31 -0.64
C PRO A 259 12.15 -26.73 0.72
N SER A 260 12.11 -28.03 1.00
CA SER A 260 11.53 -28.55 2.26
C SER A 260 12.15 -27.94 3.52
N SER A 261 13.47 -27.65 3.49
CA SER A 261 14.18 -27.00 4.60
C SER A 261 13.64 -25.59 4.91
N TYR A 262 13.08 -24.91 3.90
CA TYR A 262 12.51 -23.58 4.01
C TYR A 262 11.01 -23.58 4.34
N LYS A 263 10.27 -24.63 3.95
CA LYS A 263 8.83 -24.73 4.22
C LYS A 263 8.53 -24.70 5.72
N SER A 264 9.36 -25.35 6.53
CA SER A 264 9.22 -25.32 7.99
C SER A 264 9.52 -23.95 8.60
N LEU A 265 10.23 -23.06 7.89
CA LEU A 265 10.65 -21.76 8.41
C LEU A 265 9.59 -20.67 8.26
N GLU A 266 8.54 -20.89 7.47
CA GLU A 266 7.45 -19.94 7.19
C GLU A 266 7.94 -18.57 6.66
N LEU A 267 9.13 -18.56 6.05
CA LEU A 267 9.71 -17.35 5.49
C LEU A 267 8.96 -16.94 4.22
N LYS A 268 8.59 -15.66 4.13
CA LYS A 268 8.02 -15.08 2.92
C LYS A 268 9.12 -14.59 1.98
N ALA A 269 8.82 -14.60 0.68
CA ALA A 269 9.62 -13.88 -0.31
C ALA A 269 9.20 -12.40 -0.33
N SER A 270 10.18 -11.51 -0.30
CA SER A 270 10.00 -10.05 -0.37
C SER A 270 10.79 -9.49 -1.55
N LEU A 271 10.22 -8.50 -2.23
CA LEU A 271 10.95 -7.76 -3.26
C LEU A 271 11.94 -6.80 -2.61
N GLY A 272 13.19 -6.82 -3.06
CA GLY A 272 14.25 -5.93 -2.56
C GLY A 272 15.19 -6.62 -1.58
N CYS A 273 16.24 -5.92 -1.17
CA CYS A 273 17.31 -6.46 -0.33
C CYS A 273 16.74 -6.91 1.03
N PRO A 274 16.74 -8.22 1.36
CA PRO A 274 16.30 -8.68 2.67
C PRO A 274 17.19 -8.10 3.77
N PRO A 275 16.63 -7.81 4.97
CA PRO A 275 17.39 -7.21 6.06
C PRO A 275 18.60 -8.06 6.48
N GLU A 276 18.51 -9.39 6.32
CA GLU A 276 19.59 -10.31 6.65
C GLU A 276 20.87 -10.05 5.82
N LEU A 277 20.76 -9.51 4.61
CA LEU A 277 21.92 -9.17 3.78
C LEU A 277 22.77 -8.03 4.34
N HIS A 278 22.24 -7.25 5.28
CA HIS A 278 23.01 -6.22 5.99
C HIS A 278 23.84 -6.76 7.15
N THR A 279 23.68 -8.05 7.50
CA THR A 279 24.50 -8.68 8.55
C THR A 279 25.92 -8.93 8.06
N LYS A 280 26.86 -9.08 9.01
CA LYS A 280 28.25 -9.44 8.67
C LYS A 280 28.28 -10.73 7.85
N ARG A 281 29.13 -10.76 6.83
CA ARG A 281 29.24 -11.88 5.87
C ARG A 281 29.40 -13.25 6.55
N GLU A 282 30.16 -13.31 7.63
CA GLU A 282 30.36 -14.54 8.43
C GLU A 282 29.05 -15.05 9.05
N HIS A 283 28.27 -14.16 9.68
CA HIS A 283 26.98 -14.53 10.28
C HIS A 283 25.96 -14.89 9.20
N LEU A 284 25.94 -14.14 8.09
CA LEU A 284 25.09 -14.42 6.95
C LEU A 284 25.40 -15.80 6.36
N HIS A 285 26.67 -16.18 6.26
CA HIS A 285 27.08 -17.50 5.77
C HIS A 285 26.46 -18.62 6.61
N HIS A 286 26.59 -18.54 7.94
CA HIS A 286 26.04 -19.56 8.83
C HIS A 286 24.51 -19.60 8.81
N LEU A 287 23.84 -18.43 8.76
CA LEU A 287 22.39 -18.33 8.64
C LEU A 287 21.89 -19.03 7.36
N LEU A 288 22.48 -18.70 6.21
CA LEU A 288 22.07 -19.28 4.93
C LEU A 288 22.37 -20.77 4.84
N ALA A 289 23.49 -21.21 5.42
CA ALA A 289 23.80 -22.63 5.56
C ALA A 289 22.75 -23.34 6.40
N ALA A 290 22.40 -22.80 7.58
CA ALA A 290 21.41 -23.38 8.47
C ALA A 290 20.01 -23.47 7.82
N ARG A 291 19.56 -22.42 7.11
CA ARG A 291 18.26 -22.41 6.43
C ARG A 291 18.19 -23.40 5.26
N SER A 292 19.25 -23.47 4.48
CA SER A 292 19.31 -24.37 3.33
C SER A 292 19.58 -25.83 3.73
N GLY A 293 20.24 -26.07 4.86
CA GLY A 293 20.83 -27.36 5.20
C GLY A 293 22.06 -27.69 4.34
N HIS A 294 22.59 -26.72 3.59
CA HIS A 294 23.81 -26.87 2.80
C HIS A 294 24.95 -26.20 3.55
N GLY A 295 25.81 -27.01 4.12
CA GLY A 295 26.84 -26.57 5.05
C GLY A 295 27.68 -27.72 5.57
N ASP A 296 28.57 -27.41 6.51
CA ASP A 296 29.30 -28.41 7.29
C ASP A 296 28.34 -29.07 8.32
N PHE A 297 27.42 -29.90 7.81
CA PHE A 297 26.43 -30.63 8.59
C PHE A 297 26.51 -32.12 8.26
N ALA A 298 26.29 -32.97 9.25
CA ALA A 298 26.37 -34.43 9.09
C ALA A 298 25.46 -34.92 7.95
N ASP A 299 24.19 -34.52 7.98
CA ASP A 299 23.18 -34.90 6.97
C ASP A 299 23.57 -34.44 5.54
N TYR A 300 24.28 -33.32 5.42
CA TYR A 300 24.78 -32.85 4.13
C TYR A 300 25.93 -33.74 3.63
N HIS A 301 26.92 -34.01 4.48
CA HIS A 301 28.08 -34.83 4.10
C HIS A 301 27.70 -36.27 3.77
N GLU A 302 26.78 -36.87 4.52
CA GLU A 302 26.26 -38.20 4.25
C GLU A 302 25.48 -38.25 2.92
N ARG A 303 24.59 -37.29 2.68
CA ARG A 303 23.81 -37.22 1.42
C ARG A 303 24.69 -37.09 0.17
N PHE A 304 25.85 -36.45 0.30
CA PHE A 304 26.81 -36.25 -0.79
C PHE A 304 28.01 -37.21 -0.74
N ASN A 305 28.01 -38.20 0.15
CA ASN A 305 29.08 -39.20 0.32
C ASN A 305 30.48 -38.59 0.49
N HIS A 306 30.61 -37.59 1.36
CA HIS A 306 31.91 -37.00 1.69
C HIS A 306 32.61 -37.83 2.78
N GLU A 307 33.47 -38.76 2.38
CA GLU A 307 34.10 -39.77 3.26
C GLU A 307 35.05 -39.15 4.32
N GLU A 308 35.74 -38.07 4.00
CA GLU A 308 36.70 -37.42 4.90
C GLU A 308 36.05 -36.38 5.84
N ALA A 309 34.73 -36.18 5.74
CA ALA A 309 34.06 -35.13 6.47
C ALA A 309 33.82 -35.52 7.94
N ARG A 310 34.18 -34.62 8.85
CA ARG A 310 33.88 -34.77 10.28
C ARG A 310 32.40 -34.49 10.53
N ILE A 311 31.60 -35.53 10.73
CA ILE A 311 30.15 -35.43 11.02
C ILE A 311 29.84 -35.02 12.46
N GLU A 312 30.82 -35.16 13.36
CA GLU A 312 30.73 -34.74 14.76
C GLU A 312 31.47 -33.42 14.99
N CYS A 313 30.93 -32.59 15.88
CA CYS A 313 31.58 -31.39 16.39
C CYS A 313 32.58 -31.76 17.48
N SER A 314 33.54 -30.86 17.77
CA SER A 314 34.46 -30.98 18.90
C SER A 314 33.76 -31.11 20.26
N CYS A 315 32.48 -30.74 20.37
CA CYS A 315 31.66 -30.98 21.57
C CYS A 315 31.03 -32.38 21.64
N GLY A 316 31.38 -33.30 20.73
CA GLY A 316 30.88 -34.69 20.70
C GLY A 316 29.45 -34.86 20.18
N ARG A 317 28.82 -33.79 19.69
CA ARG A 317 27.47 -33.83 19.11
C ARG A 317 27.54 -33.84 17.59
N ARG A 318 26.58 -34.53 16.96
CA ARG A 318 26.39 -34.52 15.51
C ARG A 318 26.14 -33.09 15.00
N LYS A 319 26.83 -32.70 13.92
CA LYS A 319 26.68 -31.37 13.31
C LYS A 319 25.31 -31.24 12.66
N SER A 320 24.47 -30.35 13.19
CA SER A 320 23.14 -30.04 12.66
C SER A 320 23.00 -28.55 12.30
N PRO A 321 22.00 -28.17 11.49
CA PRO A 321 21.73 -26.76 11.16
C PRO A 321 21.52 -25.83 12.37
N THR A 322 21.07 -26.36 13.51
CA THR A 322 20.86 -25.61 14.76
C THR A 322 22.08 -25.67 15.70
N HIS A 323 23.11 -26.41 15.31
CA HIS A 323 24.31 -26.64 16.12
C HIS A 323 25.21 -25.40 16.30
N PRO A 324 25.46 -24.56 15.26
CA PRO A 324 26.31 -23.36 15.40
C PRO A 324 25.83 -22.38 16.48
N THR A 325 24.53 -22.39 16.77
CA THR A 325 23.91 -21.51 17.77
C THR A 325 23.85 -22.13 19.17
N ALA A 326 23.97 -23.45 19.28
CA ALA A 326 23.99 -24.18 20.55
C ALA A 326 25.42 -24.43 21.08
N GLY A 327 26.43 -24.39 20.20
CA GLY A 327 27.83 -24.72 20.53
C GLY A 327 28.65 -23.60 21.20
N ARG A 328 28.17 -22.34 21.22
CA ARG A 328 28.81 -21.25 21.98
C ARG A 328 28.45 -21.25 23.47
N TYR A 329 27.50 -22.09 23.89
CA TYR A 329 27.19 -22.30 25.30
C TYR A 329 27.87 -23.60 25.73
N SER A 330 29.00 -23.50 26.43
CA SER A 330 29.77 -24.64 26.97
C SER A 330 29.03 -25.44 28.05
N THR A 331 27.72 -25.27 28.18
CA THR A 331 26.83 -26.09 29.01
C THR A 331 25.51 -26.28 28.27
N PRO A 332 24.93 -27.49 28.23
CA PRO A 332 23.64 -27.71 27.59
C PRO A 332 22.57 -26.97 28.41
N PRO A 333 21.83 -26.01 27.84
CA PRO A 333 20.65 -25.53 28.53
C PRO A 333 19.64 -26.69 28.50
N LYS A 334 19.24 -27.15 29.69
CA LYS A 334 17.99 -27.91 29.88
C LYS A 334 16.92 -27.23 29.04
N ALA A 335 16.16 -28.01 28.28
CA ALA A 335 15.10 -27.52 27.39
C ALA A 335 14.32 -26.38 28.04
N SER A 336 14.65 -25.15 27.63
CA SER A 336 14.14 -23.91 28.18
C SER A 336 13.50 -23.14 27.01
N PRO A 337 12.38 -22.44 27.21
CA PRO A 337 11.65 -21.72 26.14
C PRO A 337 12.52 -20.71 25.35
N THR A 338 13.72 -20.41 25.82
CA THR A 338 14.77 -19.63 25.14
C THR A 338 15.45 -20.34 23.98
N ALA A 339 15.53 -21.68 23.95
CA ALA A 339 16.17 -22.42 22.86
C ALA A 339 15.40 -22.28 21.55
N GLY A 340 14.06 -22.38 21.60
CA GLY A 340 13.19 -22.15 20.43
C GLY A 340 13.31 -20.70 19.90
N LYS A 341 13.41 -19.72 20.80
CA LYS A 341 13.61 -18.31 20.43
C LYS A 341 15.00 -18.06 19.82
N ALA A 342 16.05 -18.66 20.38
CA ALA A 342 17.41 -18.60 19.83
C ALA A 342 17.48 -19.29 18.46
N ILE A 343 16.79 -20.41 18.26
CA ILE A 343 16.67 -21.09 16.96
C ILE A 343 15.88 -20.23 15.97
N ASN A 344 14.79 -19.59 16.40
CA ASN A 344 14.01 -18.68 15.56
C ASN A 344 14.81 -17.44 15.15
N GLN A 345 15.59 -16.85 16.07
CA GLN A 345 16.51 -15.75 15.78
C GLN A 345 17.66 -16.19 14.86
N ALA A 346 18.23 -17.37 15.13
CA ALA A 346 19.30 -17.98 14.32
C ALA A 346 18.86 -18.35 12.91
N LEU A 347 17.57 -18.63 12.71
CA LEU A 347 16.95 -18.89 11.41
C LEU A 347 16.26 -17.63 10.85
N GLY A 348 16.38 -16.49 11.54
CA GLY A 348 15.85 -15.19 11.17
C GLY A 348 14.32 -15.13 11.00
N ARG A 349 13.55 -15.97 11.71
CA ARG A 349 12.09 -15.87 11.77
C ARG A 349 11.65 -14.54 12.39
N ASP A 350 12.36 -14.08 13.41
CA ASP A 350 12.06 -12.84 14.16
C ASP A 350 12.42 -11.54 13.39
N LEU A 351 13.18 -11.64 12.28
CA LEU A 351 13.59 -10.47 11.48
C LEU A 351 12.54 -10.06 10.43
N THR A 352 11.48 -10.86 10.26
CA THR A 352 10.46 -10.65 9.23
C THR A 352 9.32 -9.70 9.67
N GLY A 353 9.39 -9.16 10.89
CA GLY A 353 8.30 -8.37 11.52
C GLY A 353 8.39 -6.84 11.42
N SER A 354 9.48 -6.26 10.89
CA SER A 354 9.62 -4.80 10.79
C SER A 354 9.78 -4.36 9.34
N SER A 355 8.68 -4.27 8.61
CA SER A 355 8.61 -3.57 7.33
C SER A 355 7.19 -3.03 7.13
N GLY A 356 6.94 -1.86 7.72
CA GLY A 356 5.81 -1.00 7.37
C GLY A 356 6.11 -0.15 6.14
#